data_AF-A0A937QVV0-F1
#
_entry.id   AF-A0A937QVV0-F1
#
_cell.length_a   1.000
_cell.length_b   1.000
_cell.length_c   1.000
_cell.angle_alpha   90.00
_cell.angle_beta   90.00
_cell.angle_gamma   90.00
#
_symmetry.space_group_name_H-M   'P 1'
#
loop_
_entity.id
_entity.type
_entity.pdbx_description
1 polymer ?
#
loop_
_entity_poly.entity_id
_entity_poly.type
_entity_poly.pdbx_seq_one_letter_code
_entity_poly.pdbx_strand_id
1 'polypeptide(L)'
;MIRHLILPGNVENSVNALTALLVEFGRGLPVSLMSQYHPVLPQSEEVMNRAVREKEFQRVYIHAKELGFEHLFVQFPEKPPKNGRGASLFLPDFRKEEPFSE
;
A
#
# COMPACT_ATOMS: atom_id res chain seq x y z
N MET A 1 12.84 -4.25 -10.31
CA MET A 1 12.15 -4.00 -9.02
C MET A 1 10.66 -4.11 -9.25
N ILE A 2 9.93 -4.78 -8.35
CA ILE A 2 8.45 -4.88 -8.36
C ILE A 2 7.87 -3.92 -7.32
N ARG A 3 6.78 -3.25 -7.68
CA ARG A 3 6.00 -2.39 -6.77
C ARG A 3 4.69 -3.10 -6.45
N HIS A 4 4.52 -3.49 -5.20
CA HIS A 4 3.35 -4.23 -4.72
C HIS A 4 2.46 -3.30 -3.89
N LEU A 5 1.31 -2.94 -4.44
CA LEU A 5 0.31 -2.14 -3.74
C LEU A 5 -0.60 -3.06 -2.91
N ILE A 6 -0.66 -2.81 -1.61
CA ILE A 6 -1.55 -3.55 -0.72
C ILE A 6 -2.96 -2.95 -0.82
N LEU A 7 -3.92 -3.78 -1.24
CA LEU A 7 -5.32 -3.39 -1.35
C LEU A 7 -6.10 -3.73 -0.08
N PRO A 8 -7.04 -2.87 0.35
CA PRO A 8 -7.89 -3.12 1.51
C PRO A 8 -8.72 -4.39 1.30
N GLY A 9 -8.86 -5.22 2.34
CA GLY A 9 -9.60 -6.49 2.29
C GLY A 9 -8.87 -7.63 1.55
N ASN A 10 -7.75 -7.37 0.87
CA ASN A 10 -7.07 -8.32 -0.03
C ASN A 10 -5.71 -8.77 0.51
N VAL A 11 -5.64 -9.02 1.82
CA VAL A 11 -4.38 -9.39 2.51
C VAL A 11 -3.83 -10.72 2.02
N GLU A 12 -4.67 -11.76 1.90
CA GLU A 12 -4.23 -13.09 1.41
C GLU A 12 -3.66 -13.01 0.00
N ASN A 13 -4.29 -12.21 -0.86
CA ASN A 13 -3.81 -12.03 -2.22
C ASN A 13 -2.39 -11.44 -2.22
N SER A 14 -2.14 -10.43 -1.37
CA SER A 14 -0.80 -9.85 -1.22
C SER A 14 0.22 -10.84 -0.68
N VAL A 15 -0.14 -11.63 0.34
CA VAL A 15 0.71 -12.69 0.92
C VAL A 15 1.10 -13.71 -0.14
N ASN A 16 0.11 -14.23 -0.88
CA ASN A 16 0.33 -15.22 -1.92
C ASN A 16 1.17 -14.69 -3.08
N ALA A 17 0.92 -13.44 -3.50
CA ALA A 17 1.72 -12.79 -4.55
C ALA A 17 3.20 -12.67 -4.15
N LEU A 18 3.49 -12.23 -2.93
CA LEU A 18 4.87 -12.13 -2.44
C LEU A 18 5.56 -13.49 -2.34
N THR A 19 4.85 -14.52 -1.87
CA THR A 19 5.38 -15.89 -1.87
C THR A 19 5.68 -16.38 -3.28
N ALA A 20 4.78 -16.16 -4.23
CA ALA A 20 4.98 -16.55 -5.62
C ALA A 20 6.19 -15.83 -6.24
N LEU A 21 6.34 -14.53 -5.97
CA LEU A 21 7.50 -13.75 -6.41
C LEU A 21 8.82 -14.30 -5.84
N LEU A 22 8.84 -14.69 -4.57
CA LEU A 22 10.01 -15.31 -3.97
C LEU A 22 10.34 -16.65 -4.64
N VAL A 23 9.33 -17.50 -4.86
CA VAL A 23 9.53 -18.83 -5.46
C VAL A 23 10.04 -18.72 -6.89
N GLU A 24 9.50 -17.80 -7.67
CA GLU A 24 9.83 -17.65 -9.09
C GLU A 24 11.17 -16.91 -9.33
N PHE A 25 11.44 -15.85 -8.56
CA PHE A 25 12.56 -14.94 -8.84
C PHE A 25 13.64 -14.93 -7.76
N GLY A 26 13.42 -15.58 -6.61
CA GLY A 26 14.35 -15.63 -5.50
C GLY A 26 14.43 -14.34 -4.67
N ARG A 27 15.30 -14.35 -3.67
CA ARG A 27 15.44 -13.28 -2.65
C ARG A 27 16.06 -11.99 -3.19
N GLY A 28 16.81 -12.08 -4.30
CA GLY A 28 17.47 -10.93 -4.94
C GLY A 28 16.51 -10.00 -5.68
N LEU A 29 15.24 -10.39 -5.88
CA LEU A 29 14.23 -9.52 -6.49
C LEU A 29 13.97 -8.30 -5.60
N PRO A 30 14.21 -7.07 -6.06
CA PRO A 30 13.88 -5.89 -5.27
C PRO A 30 12.37 -5.68 -5.25
N VAL A 31 11.80 -5.54 -4.05
CA VAL A 31 10.37 -5.36 -3.81
C VAL A 31 10.12 -4.04 -3.07
N SER A 32 9.16 -3.28 -3.56
CA SER A 32 8.64 -2.07 -2.91
C SER A 32 7.19 -2.30 -2.48
N LEU A 33 6.95 -2.37 -1.17
CA LEU A 33 5.61 -2.43 -0.58
C LEU A 33 5.02 -1.03 -0.45
N MET A 34 3.81 -0.85 -1.00
CA MET A 34 3.09 0.41 -1.01
C MET A 34 1.75 0.26 -0.30
N SER A 35 1.36 1.27 0.48
CA SER A 35 0.11 1.31 1.25
C SER A 35 -0.83 2.45 0.82
N GLN A 36 -0.52 3.13 -0.28
CA GLN A 36 -1.11 4.41 -0.69
C GLN A 36 -2.38 4.23 -1.55
N TYR A 37 -3.18 3.20 -1.28
CA TYR A 37 -4.45 3.02 -2.00
C TYR A 37 -5.46 4.09 -1.56
N HIS A 38 -5.96 4.87 -2.52
CA HIS A 38 -6.96 5.91 -2.29
C HIS A 38 -8.12 5.77 -3.30
N PRO A 39 -9.35 5.48 -2.85
CA PRO A 39 -10.50 5.41 -3.73
C PRO A 39 -10.88 6.81 -4.22
N VAL A 40 -10.91 7.01 -5.53
CA VAL A 40 -11.30 8.29 -6.16
C VAL A 40 -12.80 8.33 -6.48
N LEU A 41 -13.40 7.16 -6.72
CA LEU A 41 -14.83 6.98 -6.99
C LEU A 41 -15.37 5.83 -6.14
N PRO A 42 -16.68 5.81 -5.83
CA PRO A 42 -17.31 4.68 -5.17
C PRO A 42 -17.11 3.39 -5.97
N GLN A 43 -16.55 2.38 -5.32
CA GLN A 43 -16.37 1.03 -5.85
C GLN A 43 -17.56 0.15 -5.46
N SER A 44 -17.86 -0.85 -6.28
CA SER A 44 -18.89 -1.87 -5.97
C SER A 44 -18.54 -2.69 -4.74
N GLU A 45 -17.25 -2.99 -4.55
CA GLU A 45 -16.75 -3.66 -3.36
C GLU A 45 -16.56 -2.67 -2.21
N GLU A 46 -17.29 -2.87 -1.12
CA GLU A 46 -17.25 -1.98 0.04
C GLU A 46 -15.83 -1.87 0.64
N VAL A 47 -15.07 -2.97 0.64
CA VAL A 47 -13.69 -2.98 1.15
C VAL A 47 -12.76 -2.05 0.36
N MET A 48 -13.05 -1.81 -0.92
CA MET A 48 -12.29 -0.94 -1.81
C MET A 48 -12.64 0.55 -1.64
N ASN A 49 -13.64 0.89 -0.82
CA ASN A 49 -14.03 2.28 -0.53
C ASN A 49 -13.31 2.89 0.70
N ARG A 50 -12.18 2.31 1.11
CA ARG A 50 -11.38 2.81 2.24
C ARG A 50 -9.90 2.61 2.00
N ALA A 51 -9.08 3.29 2.79
CA ALA A 51 -7.65 3.00 2.86
C ALA A 51 -7.38 1.61 3.47
N VAL A 52 -6.16 1.10 3.22
CA VAL A 52 -5.63 -0.08 3.91
C VAL A 52 -5.53 0.21 5.41
N ARG A 53 -6.00 -0.70 6.25
CA ARG A 53 -5.89 -0.58 7.71
C ARG A 53 -4.48 -0.96 8.15
N GLU A 54 -4.02 -0.37 9.24
CA GLU A 54 -2.71 -0.69 9.83
C GLU A 54 -2.52 -2.19 10.02
N LYS A 55 -3.52 -2.89 10.56
CA LYS A 55 -3.47 -4.35 10.75
C LYS A 55 -3.31 -5.16 9.46
N GLU A 56 -3.90 -4.68 8.36
CA GLU A 56 -3.82 -5.34 7.06
C GLU A 56 -2.42 -5.15 6.47
N PHE A 57 -1.91 -3.93 6.53
CA PHE A 57 -0.55 -3.60 6.13
C PHE A 57 0.49 -4.38 6.94
N GLN A 58 0.40 -4.36 8.27
CA GLN A 58 1.35 -5.04 9.15
C GLN A 58 1.45 -6.54 8.86
N ARG A 59 0.32 -7.17 8.56
CA ARG A 59 0.30 -8.59 8.21
C ARG A 59 1.08 -8.90 6.93
N VAL A 60 0.91 -8.09 5.88
CA VAL A 60 1.68 -8.26 4.63
C VAL A 60 3.16 -7.93 4.85
N TYR A 61 3.45 -6.88 5.62
CA TYR A 61 4.81 -6.46 5.92
C TYR A 61 5.60 -7.52 6.70
N ILE A 62 5.00 -8.12 7.74
CA ILE A 62 5.62 -9.21 8.51
C ILE A 62 5.93 -10.38 7.57
N HIS A 63 4.98 -10.80 6.74
CA HIS A 63 5.18 -11.88 5.77
C HIS A 63 6.33 -11.58 4.80
N ALA A 64 6.36 -10.37 4.22
CA ALA A 64 7.44 -9.96 3.32
C ALA A 64 8.83 -10.00 3.99
N LYS A 65 8.90 -9.66 5.28
CA LYS A 65 10.14 -9.78 6.06
C LYS A 65 10.53 -11.22 6.32
N GLU A 66 9.58 -12.10 6.61
CA GLU A 66 9.82 -13.52 6.84
C GLU A 66 10.32 -14.24 5.58
N LEU A 67 9.82 -13.85 4.39
CA LEU A 67 10.33 -14.31 3.09
C LEU A 67 11.81 -13.92 2.87
N GLY A 68 12.25 -12.80 3.44
CA GLY A 68 13.64 -12.39 3.48
C GLY A 68 14.20 -11.87 2.15
N PHE A 69 13.42 -11.08 1.41
CA PHE A 69 13.94 -10.32 0.27
C PHE A 69 15.15 -9.46 0.68
N GLU A 70 16.20 -9.47 -0.14
CA GLU A 70 17.45 -8.71 0.12
C GLU A 70 17.22 -7.20 0.03
N HIS A 71 16.32 -6.78 -0.86
CA HIS A 71 15.99 -5.39 -1.11
C HIS A 71 14.48 -5.16 -0.94
N LEU A 72 14.07 -4.82 0.29
CA LEU A 72 12.68 -4.52 0.66
C LEU A 72 12.53 -3.03 1.00
N PHE A 73 11.84 -2.30 0.13
CA PHE A 73 11.45 -0.91 0.34
C PHE A 73 10.02 -0.85 0.87
N VAL A 74 9.75 -0.04 1.88
CA VAL A 74 8.46 -0.02 2.56
C VAL A 74 7.95 1.40 2.72
N GLN A 75 6.74 1.65 2.24
CA GLN A 75 6.00 2.87 2.49
C GLN A 75 4.93 2.57 3.54
N PHE A 76 5.07 3.16 4.73
CA PHE A 76 4.14 2.94 5.82
C PHE A 76 2.82 3.72 5.61
N PRO A 77 1.67 3.20 6.07
CA PRO A 77 0.41 3.91 6.01
C PRO A 77 0.49 5.24 6.77
N GLU A 78 0.00 6.31 6.13
CA GLU A 78 -0.12 7.59 6.81
C GLU A 78 -1.24 7.54 7.85
N LYS A 79 -1.02 8.19 8.99
CA LYS A 79 -2.12 8.45 9.92
C LYS A 79 -3.06 9.47 9.27
N PRO A 80 -4.37 9.21 9.20
CA PRO A 80 -5.30 10.22 8.69
C PRO A 80 -5.16 11.50 9.54
N PRO A 81 -5.19 12.69 8.92
CA PRO A 81 -5.06 13.94 9.65
C PRO A 81 -6.18 14.07 10.69
N LYS A 82 -5.83 14.60 11.87
CA LYS A 82 -6.69 14.67 13.07
C LYS A 82 -8.05 15.37 12.84
N ASN A 83 -8.22 16.08 11.73
CA ASN A 83 -9.38 16.93 11.46
C ASN A 83 -10.33 16.36 10.39
N GLY A 84 -10.15 15.11 9.96
CA GLY A 84 -11.11 14.39 9.09
C GLY A 84 -11.32 14.96 7.67
N ARG A 85 -10.65 16.06 7.34
CA ARG A 85 -10.60 16.67 6.00
C ARG A 85 -9.15 16.97 5.66
N GLY A 86 -8.48 15.99 5.08
CA GLY A 86 -7.19 16.19 4.46
C GLY A 86 -6.99 15.07 3.47
N ALA A 87 -6.75 15.45 2.22
CA ALA A 87 -6.19 14.56 1.24
C ALA A 87 -4.90 13.95 1.84
N SER A 88 -4.60 12.68 1.57
CA SER A 88 -3.29 12.10 1.93
C SER A 88 -2.18 13.03 1.45
N LEU A 89 -1.03 13.08 2.12
CA LEU A 89 0.10 13.93 1.69
C LEU A 89 0.53 13.62 0.24
N PHE A 90 0.14 12.44 -0.28
CA PHE A 90 0.39 11.99 -1.64
C PHE A 90 -0.74 12.28 -2.64
N LEU A 91 -1.84 12.92 -2.23
CA LEU A 91 -2.98 13.20 -3.10
C LEU A 91 -3.09 14.71 -3.38
N PRO A 92 -2.52 15.18 -4.50
CA PRO A 92 -2.62 16.58 -4.88
C PRO A 92 -4.05 16.99 -5.22
N ASP A 93 -4.41 18.24 -4.89
CA ASP A 93 -5.67 18.83 -5.31
C ASP A 93 -5.46 19.71 -6.54
N PHE A 94 -5.66 19.13 -7.73
CA PHE A 94 -5.51 19.83 -9.01
C PHE A 94 -6.50 20.97 -9.25
N ARG A 95 -7.40 21.26 -8.30
CA ARG A 95 -8.26 22.45 -8.33
C ARG A 95 -7.59 23.68 -7.68
N LYS A 96 -6.49 23.50 -6.96
CA LYS A 96 -5.73 24.60 -6.33
C LYS A 96 -4.68 25.17 -7.29
N GLU A 97 -4.27 26.41 -7.07
CA GLU A 97 -3.16 27.05 -7.79
C GLU A 97 -1.82 26.32 -7.54
N GLU A 98 -1.63 25.79 -6.33
CA GLU A 98 -0.49 24.94 -5.95
C GLU A 98 -1.00 23.54 -5.56
N PRO A 99 -1.17 22.60 -6.51
CA PRO A 99 -1.80 21.30 -6.25
C PRO A 99 -1.08 20.41 -5.23
N PHE A 100 0.22 20.63 -5.02
CA PHE A 100 1.09 19.84 -4.16
C PHE A 100 1.43 20.53 -2.83
N SER A 101 0.85 21.69 -2.53
CA SER A 101 1.08 22.39 -1.27
C SER A 101 0.37 21.68 -0.10
N GLU A 102 0.98 21.68 1.09
CA GLU A 102 0.38 21.18 2.34
C GLU A 102 -0.85 21.98 2.79
#